data_AF-A0A3N1B0D1-F1
#
_entry.id   AF-A0A3N1B0D1-F1
#
_cell.length_a   1.000
_cell.length_b   1.000
_cell.length_c   1.000
_cell.angle_alpha   90.00
_cell.angle_beta   90.00
_cell.angle_gamma   90.00
#
_symmetry.space_group_name_H-M   'P 1'
#
loop_
_entity.id
_entity.type
_entity.pdbx_description
1 polymer ?
#
loop_
_entity_poly.entity_id
_entity_poly.type
_entity_poly.pdbx_seq_one_letter_code
_entity_poly.pdbx_strand_id
1 'polypeptide(L)'
;MSTIVGILDTIPPDGVIPGVPATFPASKVGKAPDPMRVTRDEFRTVADRLTGGDPAAVRWLAALVTDLAADAKGRAALTPYTAPAGQQSLRSFFTKPLEEVRKDQTTLIRQALTGWRRVDGYTGEYLDHRVVRGAADHPSGKSVEAGVPGATWLAIMALPMLRLTGDGSNVAATGWHQVPGRRQPVMLWPLWRQPLERHAVTALLEHRELRPGEGVTINSARWAPLGVFTVAAAARQPVEGRKSAGVLAPTPVTINGPTPTKP
;
A
#
# COMPACT_ATOMS: atom_id res chain seq x y z
N MET A 1 8.46 3.00 25.93
CA MET A 1 7.53 2.92 24.79
C MET A 1 8.11 3.80 23.69
N SER A 2 8.54 3.25 22.56
CA SER A 2 9.16 4.06 21.49
C SER A 2 8.07 4.84 20.76
N THR A 3 8.27 6.14 20.54
CA THR A 3 7.39 6.96 19.70
C THR A 3 7.60 6.58 18.24
N ILE A 4 6.62 6.88 17.36
CA ILE A 4 6.81 6.65 15.90
C ILE A 4 8.07 7.36 15.38
N VAL A 5 8.37 8.54 15.93
CA VAL A 5 9.61 9.27 15.63
C VAL A 5 10.84 8.47 16.07
N GLY A 6 10.84 7.93 17.30
CA GLY A 6 11.94 7.08 17.76
C GLY A 6 12.15 5.82 16.91
N ILE A 7 11.11 5.29 16.25
CA ILE A 7 11.25 4.19 15.29
C ILE A 7 12.00 4.65 14.02
N LEU A 8 11.75 5.85 13.52
CA LEU A 8 12.44 6.38 12.33
C LEU A 8 13.95 6.48 12.57
N ASP A 9 14.35 6.84 13.79
CA ASP A 9 15.76 6.97 14.19
C ASP A 9 16.47 5.62 14.29
N THR A 10 15.73 4.51 14.39
CA THR A 10 16.31 3.15 14.33
C THR A 10 16.68 2.72 12.91
N ILE A 11 16.20 3.43 11.89
CA ILE A 11 16.48 3.09 10.49
C ILE A 11 17.88 3.63 10.14
N PRO A 12 18.84 2.77 9.78
CA PRO A 12 20.19 3.23 9.46
C PRO A 12 20.17 4.18 8.25
N PRO A 13 21.21 5.03 8.07
CA PRO A 13 21.23 6.04 7.01
C PRO A 13 20.96 5.48 5.60
N ASP A 14 21.53 4.31 5.31
CA ASP A 14 21.38 3.57 4.07
C ASP A 14 20.19 2.61 4.06
N GLY A 15 19.52 2.40 5.21
CA GLY A 15 18.32 1.59 5.34
C GLY A 15 17.03 2.34 4.99
N VAL A 16 15.98 1.55 4.75
CA VAL A 16 14.67 2.09 4.33
C VAL A 16 13.48 1.53 5.13
N ILE A 17 13.71 0.50 5.95
CA ILE A 17 12.69 -0.18 6.75
C ILE A 17 13.26 -0.40 8.16
N PRO A 18 12.50 -0.11 9.23
CA PRO A 18 12.96 -0.32 10.60
C PRO A 18 13.13 -1.81 10.93
N GLY A 19 14.23 -2.15 11.61
CA GLY A 19 14.50 -3.51 12.07
C GLY A 19 14.77 -4.52 10.95
N VAL A 20 15.17 -4.05 9.77
CA VAL A 20 15.49 -4.87 8.59
C VAL A 20 16.87 -4.48 8.07
N PRO A 21 17.69 -5.43 7.56
CA PRO A 21 19.00 -5.10 6.98
C PRO A 21 18.92 -3.99 5.93
N ALA A 22 19.88 -3.05 5.95
CA ALA A 22 19.90 -1.91 5.02
C ALA A 22 20.02 -2.33 3.54
N THR A 23 20.47 -3.54 3.27
CA THR A 23 20.53 -4.13 1.93
C THR A 23 19.14 -4.50 1.37
N PHE A 24 18.09 -4.52 2.20
CA PHE A 24 16.74 -4.92 1.82
C PHE A 24 15.74 -3.73 1.87
N PRO A 25 14.84 -3.58 0.87
CA PRO A 25 14.83 -4.27 -0.42
C PRO A 25 16.07 -3.91 -1.25
N ALA A 26 16.48 -4.78 -2.18
CA ALA A 26 17.70 -4.53 -2.95
C ALA A 26 17.62 -3.26 -3.79
N SER A 27 18.72 -2.49 -3.78
CA SER A 27 18.89 -1.31 -4.63
C SER A 27 19.19 -1.70 -6.07
N LYS A 28 18.74 -0.88 -7.02
CA LYS A 28 19.23 -0.93 -8.39
C LYS A 28 20.71 -0.52 -8.45
N VAL A 29 21.44 -1.11 -9.39
CA VAL A 29 22.79 -0.68 -9.77
C VAL A 29 22.71 0.03 -11.13
N GLY A 30 22.97 1.34 -11.16
CA GLY A 30 22.88 2.15 -12.38
C GLY A 30 21.50 2.08 -13.04
N LYS A 31 21.46 1.76 -14.35
CA LYS A 31 20.21 1.62 -15.13
C LYS A 31 19.65 0.19 -15.15
N ALA A 32 20.15 -0.70 -14.29
CA ALA A 32 19.70 -2.09 -14.25
C ALA A 32 18.19 -2.21 -13.93
N PRO A 33 17.55 -3.31 -14.37
CA PRO A 33 16.20 -3.66 -13.92
C PRO A 33 16.10 -3.70 -12.39
N ASP A 34 14.88 -3.58 -11.89
CA ASP A 34 14.62 -3.70 -10.45
C ASP A 34 14.97 -5.11 -9.97
N PRO A 35 15.94 -5.29 -9.05
CA PRO A 35 16.37 -6.61 -8.57
C PRO A 35 15.26 -7.34 -7.80
N MET A 36 14.21 -6.63 -7.38
CA MET A 36 13.04 -7.22 -6.74
C MET A 36 12.05 -7.81 -7.75
N ARG A 37 12.26 -7.64 -9.06
CA ARG A 37 11.35 -8.09 -10.13
C ARG A 37 11.98 -9.22 -10.94
N VAL A 38 11.95 -10.42 -10.39
CA VAL A 38 12.54 -11.63 -10.98
C VAL A 38 11.50 -12.57 -11.56
N THR A 39 11.92 -13.52 -12.39
CA THR A 39 11.03 -14.56 -12.90
C THR A 39 10.49 -15.42 -11.75
N ARG A 40 9.36 -16.09 -11.98
CA ARG A 40 8.77 -16.98 -10.98
C ARG A 40 9.73 -18.10 -10.56
N ASP A 41 10.47 -18.67 -11.52
CA ASP A 41 11.37 -19.79 -11.29
C ASP A 41 12.61 -19.39 -10.47
N GLU A 42 13.10 -18.17 -10.69
CA GLU A 42 14.26 -17.63 -9.95
C GLU A 42 13.89 -17.09 -8.56
N PHE A 43 12.59 -16.90 -8.28
CA PHE A 43 12.13 -16.17 -7.11
C PHE A 43 12.67 -16.72 -5.80
N ARG A 44 12.63 -18.05 -5.60
CA ARG A 44 13.07 -18.68 -4.34
C ARG A 44 14.55 -18.45 -4.07
N THR A 45 15.40 -18.75 -5.06
CA THR A 45 16.85 -18.54 -4.97
C THR A 45 17.18 -17.06 -4.70
N VAL A 46 16.47 -16.14 -5.36
CA VAL A 46 16.67 -14.71 -5.16
C VAL A 46 16.15 -14.25 -3.79
N ALA A 47 15.01 -14.77 -3.33
CA ALA A 47 14.43 -14.48 -2.02
C ALA A 47 15.37 -14.85 -0.88
N ASP A 48 15.96 -16.04 -0.93
CA ASP A 48 16.92 -16.50 0.08
C ASP A 48 18.15 -15.58 0.13
N ARG A 49 18.68 -15.20 -1.03
CA ARG A 49 19.81 -14.26 -1.12
C ARG A 49 19.45 -12.85 -0.62
N LEU A 50 18.27 -12.34 -0.99
CA LEU A 50 17.84 -10.99 -0.63
C LEU A 50 17.59 -10.84 0.87
N THR A 51 17.05 -11.89 1.48
CA THR A 51 16.70 -11.87 2.91
C THR A 51 17.85 -12.33 3.79
N GLY A 52 18.77 -13.15 3.26
CA GLY A 52 19.85 -13.76 4.04
C GLY A 52 19.36 -14.61 5.21
N GLY A 53 18.10 -15.07 5.14
CA GLY A 53 17.43 -15.75 6.26
C GLY A 53 16.95 -14.83 7.39
N ASP A 54 17.10 -13.50 7.28
CA ASP A 54 16.63 -12.56 8.29
C ASP A 54 15.08 -12.63 8.41
N PRO A 55 14.54 -12.97 9.60
CA PRO A 55 13.10 -13.16 9.75
C PRO A 55 12.27 -11.90 9.46
N ALA A 56 12.81 -10.70 9.66
CA ALA A 56 12.10 -9.47 9.36
C ALA A 56 12.06 -9.21 7.85
N ALA A 57 13.18 -9.39 7.15
CA ALA A 57 13.25 -9.31 5.70
C ALA A 57 12.34 -10.34 5.02
N VAL A 58 12.30 -11.59 5.51
CA VAL A 58 11.39 -12.65 5.01
C VAL A 58 9.93 -12.22 5.15
N ARG A 59 9.52 -11.70 6.32
CA ARG A 59 8.15 -11.20 6.53
C ARG A 59 7.80 -10.05 5.58
N TRP A 60 8.73 -9.14 5.37
CA TRP A 60 8.53 -8.04 4.43
C TRP A 60 8.44 -8.52 2.99
N LEU A 61 9.31 -9.44 2.57
CA LEU A 61 9.28 -9.98 1.21
C LEU A 61 7.94 -10.65 0.90
N ALA A 62 7.41 -11.42 1.86
CA ALA A 62 6.12 -12.08 1.74
C ALA A 62 4.91 -11.13 1.58
N ALA A 63 5.06 -9.84 1.93
CA ALA A 63 4.03 -8.82 1.71
C ALA A 63 4.23 -8.02 0.41
N LEU A 64 5.40 -8.14 -0.22
CA LEU A 64 5.80 -7.31 -1.35
C LEU A 64 5.76 -8.04 -2.68
N VAL A 65 6.18 -9.30 -2.69
CA VAL A 65 6.33 -10.12 -3.90
C VAL A 65 5.87 -11.54 -3.60
N THR A 66 5.21 -12.20 -4.56
CA THR A 66 4.78 -13.59 -4.45
C THR A 66 5.05 -14.38 -5.74
N ASP A 67 5.56 -15.60 -5.60
CA ASP A 67 5.63 -16.60 -6.67
C ASP A 67 4.33 -17.40 -6.82
N LEU A 68 3.28 -17.09 -6.04
CA LEU A 68 1.97 -17.71 -6.19
C LEU A 68 1.15 -17.10 -7.33
N ALA A 69 1.64 -16.04 -7.97
CA ALA A 69 1.07 -15.49 -9.20
C ALA A 69 2.19 -14.92 -10.07
N ALA A 70 1.95 -14.85 -11.39
CA ALA A 70 2.85 -14.21 -12.33
C ALA A 70 2.25 -12.91 -12.90
N ASP A 71 3.09 -11.91 -13.14
CA ASP A 71 2.71 -10.74 -13.93
C ASP A 71 2.70 -11.06 -15.43
N ALA A 72 2.23 -10.11 -16.25
CA ALA A 72 2.14 -10.27 -17.71
C ALA A 72 3.49 -10.54 -18.42
N LYS A 73 4.62 -10.47 -17.70
CA LYS A 73 5.96 -10.80 -18.21
C LYS A 73 6.52 -12.09 -17.58
N GLY A 74 5.69 -12.90 -16.91
CA GLY A 74 6.10 -14.16 -16.28
C GLY A 74 6.92 -13.97 -14.99
N ARG A 75 6.92 -12.77 -14.41
CA ARG A 75 7.65 -12.48 -13.16
C ARG A 75 6.80 -12.72 -11.94
N ALA A 76 7.44 -13.03 -10.81
CA ALA A 76 6.75 -13.07 -9.53
C ALA A 76 5.95 -11.77 -9.32
N ALA A 77 4.68 -11.92 -8.94
CA ALA A 77 3.74 -10.80 -8.88
C ALA A 77 4.08 -9.85 -7.73
N LEU A 78 3.97 -8.54 -7.99
CA LEU A 78 4.09 -7.52 -6.95
C LEU A 78 2.75 -7.33 -6.23
N THR A 79 2.85 -6.86 -4.99
CA THR A 79 1.70 -6.43 -4.21
C THR A 79 0.92 -5.30 -4.91
N PRO A 80 -0.43 -5.36 -4.95
CA PRO A 80 -1.27 -4.32 -5.59
C PRO A 80 -1.24 -2.97 -4.85
N TYR A 81 -0.68 -2.95 -3.64
CA TYR A 81 -0.38 -1.73 -2.89
C TYR A 81 0.71 -0.88 -3.54
N THR A 82 1.50 -1.44 -4.46
CA THR A 82 2.48 -0.69 -5.23
C THR A 82 1.94 -0.36 -6.62
N ALA A 83 2.30 0.81 -7.14
CA ALA A 83 2.00 1.21 -8.52
C ALA A 83 3.27 1.75 -9.20
N PRO A 84 4.33 0.91 -9.33
CA PRO A 84 5.62 1.37 -9.82
C PRO A 84 5.46 1.99 -11.21
N ALA A 85 6.01 3.19 -11.38
CA ALA A 85 5.97 3.95 -12.63
C ALA A 85 7.38 4.19 -13.18
N GLY A 86 7.54 4.06 -14.51
CA GLY A 86 8.81 4.37 -15.18
C GLY A 86 10.00 3.57 -14.62
N GLN A 87 10.99 4.29 -14.08
CA GLN A 87 12.23 3.72 -13.52
C GLN A 87 12.16 3.41 -12.02
N GLN A 88 10.99 3.51 -11.40
CA GLN A 88 10.82 3.21 -9.98
C GLN A 88 11.17 1.75 -9.67
N SER A 89 11.98 1.54 -8.62
CA SER A 89 12.21 0.22 -8.01
C SER A 89 11.33 0.05 -6.79
N LEU A 90 11.12 -1.19 -6.38
CA LEU A 90 10.44 -1.49 -5.12
C LEU A 90 11.18 -0.87 -3.92
N ARG A 91 12.51 -0.77 -3.93
CA ARG A 91 13.23 -0.02 -2.88
C ARG A 91 12.84 1.45 -2.85
N SER A 92 12.77 2.11 -4.01
CA SER A 92 12.43 3.53 -4.08
C SER A 92 11.01 3.86 -3.60
N PHE A 93 10.10 2.88 -3.63
CA PHE A 93 8.77 2.99 -2.99
C PHE A 93 8.89 3.21 -1.46
N PHE A 94 9.95 2.73 -0.81
CA PHE A 94 10.24 3.01 0.61
C PHE A 94 11.14 4.23 0.79
N THR A 95 12.18 4.35 -0.04
CA THR A 95 13.19 5.41 0.10
C THR A 95 12.56 6.80 0.01
N LYS A 96 11.72 7.05 -1.00
CA LYS A 96 11.17 8.39 -1.25
C LYS A 96 10.29 8.90 -0.10
N PRO A 97 9.29 8.15 0.41
CA PRO A 97 8.55 8.57 1.61
C PRO A 97 9.46 8.81 2.82
N LEU A 98 10.45 7.93 3.05
CA LEU A 98 11.34 8.05 4.20
C LEU A 98 12.23 9.29 4.10
N GLU A 99 12.80 9.59 2.94
CA GLU A 99 13.60 10.79 2.69
C GLU A 99 12.79 12.06 2.97
N GLU A 100 11.56 12.14 2.48
CA GLU A 100 10.67 13.28 2.77
C GLU A 100 10.34 13.39 4.26
N VAL A 101 9.99 12.26 4.91
CA VAL A 101 9.69 12.25 6.36
C VAL A 101 10.91 12.66 7.18
N ARG A 102 12.14 12.26 6.79
CA ARG A 102 13.38 12.63 7.50
C ARG A 102 13.65 14.13 7.51
N LYS A 103 13.11 14.92 6.56
CA LYS A 103 13.29 16.38 6.55
C LYS A 103 12.63 17.08 7.73
N ASP A 104 11.49 16.57 8.20
CA ASP A 104 10.77 17.07 9.38
C ASP A 104 9.89 15.97 9.98
N GLN A 105 10.54 15.01 10.64
CA GLN A 105 9.89 13.78 11.11
C GLN A 105 8.72 14.07 12.05
N THR A 106 8.92 14.96 13.03
CA THR A 106 7.93 15.21 14.07
C THR A 106 6.69 15.87 13.49
N THR A 107 6.85 16.83 12.58
CA THR A 107 5.72 17.51 11.95
C THR A 107 4.99 16.59 10.97
N LEU A 108 5.71 15.89 10.10
CA LEU A 108 5.09 15.07 9.05
C LEU A 108 4.35 13.85 9.61
N ILE A 109 4.88 13.21 10.66
CA ILE A 109 4.17 12.13 11.37
C ILE A 109 2.93 12.68 12.10
N ARG A 110 3.01 13.86 12.73
CA ARG A 110 1.85 14.49 13.37
C ARG A 110 0.76 14.82 12.35
N GLN A 111 1.12 15.37 11.20
CA GLN A 111 0.18 15.69 10.12
C GLN A 111 -0.53 14.45 9.58
N ALA A 112 0.17 13.31 9.49
CA ALA A 112 -0.43 12.05 9.06
C ALA A 112 -1.62 11.62 9.95
N LEU A 113 -1.57 11.95 11.25
CA LEU A 113 -2.56 11.55 12.25
C LEU A 113 -3.64 12.62 12.50
N THR A 114 -3.32 13.90 12.27
CA THR A 114 -4.19 15.02 12.70
C THR A 114 -4.78 15.83 11.55
N GLY A 115 -4.13 15.83 10.38
CA GLY A 115 -4.55 16.63 9.25
C GLY A 115 -3.47 16.67 8.18
N TRP A 116 -3.77 16.05 7.04
CA TRP A 116 -2.81 15.91 5.95
C TRP A 116 -2.49 17.25 5.31
N ARG A 117 -1.19 17.54 5.13
CA ARG A 117 -0.70 18.64 4.29
C ARG A 117 0.09 18.07 3.11
N ARG A 118 -0.16 18.63 1.94
CA ARG A 118 0.48 18.18 0.70
C ARG A 118 1.85 18.84 0.53
N VAL A 119 2.82 18.05 0.05
CA VAL A 119 4.17 18.50 -0.27
C VAL A 119 4.34 18.45 -1.78
N ASP A 120 4.67 19.59 -2.39
CA ASP A 120 4.84 19.73 -3.84
C ASP A 120 6.01 18.87 -4.35
N GLY A 121 5.84 18.28 -5.54
CA GLY A 121 6.84 17.41 -6.17
C GLY A 121 6.90 15.99 -5.61
N TYR A 122 6.09 15.67 -4.61
CA TYR A 122 6.02 14.34 -4.01
C TYR A 122 4.84 13.52 -4.54
N THR A 123 5.10 12.30 -5.02
CA THR A 123 4.10 11.46 -5.71
C THR A 123 3.16 10.70 -4.77
N GLY A 124 3.44 10.69 -3.46
CA GLY A 124 2.68 9.92 -2.46
C GLY A 124 2.62 8.42 -2.77
N GLU A 125 3.53 7.94 -3.61
CA GLU A 125 3.54 6.58 -4.16
C GLU A 125 2.20 6.14 -4.77
N TYR A 126 1.43 7.13 -5.27
CA TYR A 126 0.09 6.98 -5.82
C TYR A 126 -0.90 6.25 -4.91
N LEU A 127 -0.72 6.32 -3.59
CA LEU A 127 -1.67 5.79 -2.61
C LEU A 127 -2.90 6.70 -2.40
N ASP A 128 -2.89 7.91 -2.96
CA ASP A 128 -4.00 8.88 -2.94
C ASP A 128 -4.20 9.48 -4.33
N HIS A 129 -5.42 9.41 -4.87
CA HIS A 129 -5.80 10.09 -6.12
C HIS A 129 -5.59 11.60 -6.12
N ARG A 130 -5.70 12.27 -4.97
CA ARG A 130 -5.51 13.72 -4.88
C ARG A 130 -4.06 14.15 -4.96
N VAL A 131 -3.13 13.23 -5.21
CA VAL A 131 -1.73 13.56 -5.47
C VAL A 131 -1.56 14.27 -6.81
N VAL A 132 -2.39 13.94 -7.80
CA VAL A 132 -2.32 14.58 -9.12
C VAL A 132 -3.18 15.84 -9.08
N ARG A 133 -2.56 17.02 -9.12
CA ARG A 133 -3.26 18.28 -9.39
C ARG A 133 -3.26 18.50 -10.90
N GLY A 134 -4.44 18.65 -11.48
CA GLY A 134 -4.60 18.83 -12.92
C GLY A 134 -4.05 20.18 -13.39
N ALA A 135 -3.90 20.33 -14.70
CA ALA A 135 -3.59 21.62 -15.32
C ALA A 135 -4.63 22.71 -14.97
N ALA A 136 -5.89 22.32 -14.76
CA ALA A 136 -6.96 23.21 -14.33
C ALA A 136 -6.83 23.65 -12.86
N ASP A 137 -6.15 22.87 -12.02
CA ASP A 137 -6.06 23.10 -10.57
C ASP A 137 -4.74 23.79 -10.16
N HIS A 138 -3.80 23.97 -11.09
CA HIS A 138 -2.49 24.52 -10.81
C HIS A 138 -2.21 25.79 -11.64
N PRO A 139 -1.75 26.90 -11.02
CA PRO A 139 -1.55 28.18 -11.72
C PRO A 139 -0.59 28.12 -12.92
N SER A 140 0.32 27.14 -12.97
CA SER A 140 1.24 26.97 -14.09
C SER A 140 0.63 26.29 -15.33
N GLY A 141 -0.61 25.81 -15.26
CA GLY A 141 -1.26 25.04 -16.33
C GLY A 141 -0.64 23.66 -16.57
N LYS A 142 0.26 23.20 -15.69
CA LYS A 142 0.90 21.88 -15.77
C LYS A 142 0.38 20.98 -14.66
N SER A 143 0.21 19.70 -14.99
CA SER A 143 -0.08 18.70 -13.96
C SER A 143 1.15 18.54 -13.07
N VAL A 144 0.95 18.73 -11.77
CA VAL A 144 2.00 18.61 -10.75
C VAL A 144 1.54 17.66 -9.66
N GLU A 145 2.50 17.03 -9.01
CA GLU A 145 2.24 16.10 -7.91
C GLU A 145 2.36 16.81 -6.58
N ALA A 146 1.46 16.49 -5.64
CA ALA A 146 1.58 16.91 -4.26
C ALA A 146 0.98 15.87 -3.30
N GLY A 147 1.85 15.05 -2.71
CA GLY A 147 1.47 13.93 -1.85
C GLY A 147 1.59 14.24 -0.37
N VAL A 148 1.40 13.22 0.48
CA VAL A 148 1.33 13.35 1.95
C VAL A 148 2.35 12.43 2.63
N PRO A 149 3.63 12.84 2.76
CA PRO A 149 4.74 11.93 3.09
C PRO A 149 4.53 11.07 4.34
N GLY A 150 4.12 11.67 5.45
CA GLY A 150 3.92 10.93 6.71
C GLY A 150 2.83 9.87 6.61
N ALA A 151 1.71 10.18 5.94
CA ALA A 151 0.61 9.23 5.75
C ALA A 151 1.01 8.13 4.76
N THR A 152 1.71 8.47 3.68
CA THR A 152 2.25 7.49 2.74
C THR A 152 3.23 6.53 3.43
N TRP A 153 4.17 7.05 4.24
CA TRP A 153 5.12 6.21 4.97
C TRP A 153 4.42 5.27 5.96
N LEU A 154 3.47 5.78 6.76
CA LEU A 154 2.70 4.95 7.70
C LEU A 154 1.90 3.85 6.98
N ALA A 155 1.28 4.16 5.85
CA ALA A 155 0.55 3.17 5.04
C ALA A 155 1.49 2.05 4.53
N ILE A 156 2.72 2.40 4.12
CA ILE A 156 3.73 1.44 3.67
C ILE A 156 4.23 0.59 4.84
N MET A 157 4.41 1.17 6.03
CA MET A 157 4.80 0.43 7.24
C MET A 157 3.76 -0.59 7.69
N ALA A 158 2.51 -0.47 7.25
CA ALA A 158 1.45 -1.44 7.54
C ALA A 158 1.49 -2.69 6.65
N LEU A 159 2.25 -2.68 5.54
CA LEU A 159 2.26 -3.79 4.57
C LEU A 159 2.52 -5.19 5.16
N PRO A 160 3.41 -5.39 6.17
CA PRO A 160 3.61 -6.72 6.77
C PRO A 160 2.39 -7.31 7.47
N MET A 161 1.31 -6.54 7.63
CA MET A 161 0.02 -7.02 8.15
C MET A 161 -0.94 -7.47 7.04
N LEU A 162 -0.59 -7.18 5.77
CA LEU A 162 -1.43 -7.39 4.61
C LEU A 162 -0.86 -8.58 3.83
N ARG A 163 -1.55 -9.71 3.92
CA ARG A 163 -1.14 -10.96 3.27
C ARG A 163 -1.12 -10.79 1.76
N LEU A 164 -0.14 -11.38 1.11
CA LEU A 164 -0.05 -11.49 -0.35
C LEU A 164 -0.05 -12.98 -0.74
N THR A 165 -0.85 -13.35 -1.73
CA THR A 165 -0.97 -14.72 -2.24
C THR A 165 -1.42 -14.69 -3.71
N GLY A 166 -1.73 -15.85 -4.29
CA GLY A 166 -2.20 -15.96 -5.67
C GLY A 166 -2.67 -17.35 -6.04
N ASP A 167 -3.27 -17.45 -7.23
CA ASP A 167 -3.83 -18.68 -7.81
C ASP A 167 -3.05 -19.19 -9.05
N GLY A 168 -1.85 -18.66 -9.27
CA GLY A 168 -1.01 -18.86 -10.44
C GLY A 168 -1.11 -17.72 -11.46
N SER A 169 -2.31 -17.17 -11.67
CA SER A 169 -2.58 -16.13 -12.67
C SER A 169 -2.88 -14.77 -12.05
N ASN A 170 -3.56 -14.76 -10.91
CA ASN A 170 -4.03 -13.56 -10.24
C ASN A 170 -3.39 -13.43 -8.86
N VAL A 171 -2.97 -12.21 -8.55
CA VAL A 171 -2.56 -11.84 -7.19
C VAL A 171 -3.80 -11.63 -6.33
N ALA A 172 -3.76 -12.13 -5.10
CA ALA A 172 -4.72 -11.82 -4.07
C ALA A 172 -4.00 -11.18 -2.88
N ALA A 173 -4.55 -10.10 -2.35
CA ALA A 173 -3.98 -9.43 -1.19
C ALA A 173 -5.09 -9.11 -0.18
N THR A 174 -4.75 -9.09 1.12
CA THR A 174 -5.68 -8.63 2.17
C THR A 174 -6.28 -7.28 1.77
N GLY A 175 -7.58 -7.08 1.98
CA GLY A 175 -8.29 -5.86 1.60
C GLY A 175 -8.54 -5.68 0.10
N TRP A 176 -7.94 -6.47 -0.81
CA TRP A 176 -8.21 -6.41 -2.24
C TRP A 176 -9.19 -7.50 -2.66
N HIS A 177 -10.25 -7.11 -3.35
CA HIS A 177 -11.35 -7.99 -3.72
C HIS A 177 -11.65 -7.91 -5.22
N GLN A 178 -11.69 -9.08 -5.87
CA GLN A 178 -12.30 -9.18 -7.19
C GLN A 178 -13.82 -9.14 -7.02
N VAL A 179 -14.46 -8.13 -7.59
CA VAL A 179 -15.91 -7.94 -7.49
C VAL A 179 -16.57 -8.40 -8.79
N PRO A 180 -17.62 -9.25 -8.74
CA PRO A 180 -18.38 -9.62 -9.93
C PRO A 180 -18.85 -8.40 -10.72
N GLY A 181 -18.76 -8.47 -12.05
CA GLY A 181 -19.11 -7.36 -12.94
C GLY A 181 -18.08 -6.23 -13.01
N ARG A 182 -16.96 -6.31 -12.27
CA ARG A 182 -15.87 -5.31 -12.36
C ARG A 182 -14.59 -5.93 -12.94
N ARG A 183 -13.96 -5.20 -13.86
CA ARG A 183 -12.67 -5.59 -14.45
C ARG A 183 -11.51 -5.45 -13.48
N GLN A 184 -11.51 -4.39 -12.68
CA GLN A 184 -10.44 -4.08 -11.74
C GLN A 184 -10.83 -4.49 -10.31
N PRO A 185 -9.90 -5.04 -9.53
CA PRO A 185 -10.15 -5.32 -8.13
C PRO A 185 -10.33 -4.01 -7.35
N VAL A 186 -11.08 -4.10 -6.26
CA VAL A 186 -11.38 -2.99 -5.36
C VAL A 186 -10.72 -3.26 -4.02
N MET A 187 -9.96 -2.29 -3.52
CA MET A 187 -9.47 -2.28 -2.15
C MET A 187 -10.59 -1.80 -1.22
N LEU A 188 -10.96 -2.59 -0.20
CA LEU A 188 -11.81 -2.17 0.90
C LEU A 188 -10.97 -1.99 2.17
N TRP A 189 -11.26 -0.93 2.91
CA TRP A 189 -10.61 -0.62 4.17
C TRP A 189 -11.68 -0.33 5.25
N PRO A 190 -11.96 -1.28 6.16
CA PRO A 190 -12.93 -1.06 7.22
C PRO A 190 -12.43 0.02 8.19
N LEU A 191 -13.34 0.83 8.72
CA LEU A 191 -13.06 1.73 9.83
C LEU A 191 -13.82 1.23 11.06
N TRP A 192 -13.10 1.06 12.18
CA TRP A 192 -13.60 0.48 13.41
C TRP A 192 -13.33 1.40 14.61
N ARG A 193 -14.08 1.19 15.71
CA ARG A 193 -14.06 2.13 16.86
C ARG A 193 -13.01 1.78 17.91
N GLN A 194 -12.92 0.50 18.25
CA GLN A 194 -12.10 0.01 19.35
C GLN A 194 -10.62 -0.06 18.96
N PRO A 195 -9.68 0.29 19.84
CA PRO A 195 -8.29 -0.08 19.64
C PRO A 195 -8.18 -1.61 19.50
N LEU A 196 -7.47 -2.07 18.47
CA LEU A 196 -7.26 -3.48 18.22
C LEU A 196 -5.77 -3.80 18.31
N GLU A 197 -5.45 -4.92 18.94
CA GLU A 197 -4.11 -5.49 18.87
C GLU A 197 -3.81 -5.97 17.44
N ARG A 198 -2.52 -6.13 17.12
CA ARG A 198 -2.06 -6.48 15.77
C ARG A 198 -2.76 -7.71 15.20
N HIS A 199 -2.90 -8.79 15.99
CA HIS A 199 -3.55 -10.01 15.53
C HIS A 199 -5.05 -9.80 15.27
N ALA A 200 -5.71 -8.95 16.06
CA ALA A 200 -7.13 -8.64 15.92
C ALA A 200 -7.38 -7.77 14.68
N VAL A 201 -6.46 -6.85 14.36
CA VAL A 201 -6.49 -6.11 13.09
C VAL A 201 -6.36 -7.08 11.90
N THR A 202 -5.40 -8.01 11.92
CA THR A 202 -5.27 -9.01 10.85
C THR A 202 -6.52 -9.87 10.72
N ALA A 203 -7.06 -10.37 11.82
CA ALA A 203 -8.29 -11.17 11.83
C ALA A 203 -9.50 -10.38 11.29
N LEU A 204 -9.62 -9.09 11.65
CA LEU A 204 -10.67 -8.22 11.14
C LEU A 204 -10.54 -8.03 9.63
N LEU A 205 -9.36 -7.63 9.14
CA LEU A 205 -9.12 -7.35 7.72
C LEU A 205 -9.32 -8.57 6.80
N GLU A 206 -9.19 -9.78 7.34
CA GLU A 206 -9.37 -11.03 6.60
C GLU A 206 -10.76 -11.67 6.83
N HIS A 207 -11.59 -11.06 7.66
CA HIS A 207 -12.89 -11.59 8.02
C HIS A 207 -13.79 -11.72 6.79
N ARG A 208 -14.37 -12.91 6.59
CA ARG A 208 -15.15 -13.23 5.37
C ARG A 208 -16.32 -12.27 5.13
N GLU A 209 -16.92 -11.78 6.20
CA GLU A 209 -18.09 -10.89 6.09
C GLU A 209 -17.70 -9.52 5.53
N LEU A 210 -16.42 -9.11 5.58
CA LEU A 210 -15.95 -7.87 4.96
C LEU A 210 -15.81 -7.96 3.44
N ARG A 211 -15.99 -9.15 2.84
CA ARG A 211 -15.95 -9.29 1.38
C ARG A 211 -17.17 -8.59 0.76
N PRO A 212 -16.96 -7.73 -0.26
CA PRO A 212 -18.05 -7.03 -0.91
C PRO A 212 -18.88 -7.99 -1.77
N GLY A 213 -20.17 -7.72 -1.86
CA GLY A 213 -21.05 -8.30 -2.89
C GLY A 213 -20.90 -7.59 -4.24
N GLU A 214 -21.78 -7.95 -5.18
CA GLU A 214 -21.87 -7.28 -6.49
C GLU A 214 -22.06 -5.76 -6.33
N GLY A 215 -21.45 -4.98 -7.22
CA GLY A 215 -21.52 -3.52 -7.15
C GLY A 215 -20.81 -2.88 -5.96
N VAL A 216 -19.90 -3.60 -5.28
CA VAL A 216 -19.24 -3.15 -4.04
C VAL A 216 -20.28 -2.89 -2.92
N THR A 217 -21.20 -3.84 -2.78
CA THR A 217 -22.27 -3.76 -1.80
C THR A 217 -21.87 -4.42 -0.49
N ILE A 218 -22.24 -3.81 0.63
CA ILE A 218 -21.88 -4.27 1.98
C ILE A 218 -23.13 -4.50 2.82
N ASN A 219 -23.08 -5.46 3.75
CA ASN A 219 -24.16 -5.71 4.69
C ASN A 219 -23.79 -5.16 6.07
N SER A 220 -24.30 -3.98 6.40
CA SER A 220 -24.02 -3.27 7.66
C SER A 220 -24.33 -4.11 8.90
N ALA A 221 -25.39 -4.91 8.88
CA ALA A 221 -25.79 -5.77 10.00
C ALA A 221 -24.76 -6.86 10.32
N ARG A 222 -23.96 -7.29 9.33
CA ARG A 222 -22.88 -8.27 9.53
C ARG A 222 -21.58 -7.64 10.02
N TRP A 223 -21.45 -6.33 9.89
CA TRP A 223 -20.22 -5.58 10.21
C TRP A 223 -20.28 -4.92 11.58
N ALA A 224 -21.48 -4.49 12.01
CA ALA A 224 -21.69 -3.90 13.32
C ALA A 224 -21.15 -4.78 14.48
N PRO A 225 -21.34 -6.12 14.49
CA PRO A 225 -20.76 -6.97 15.53
C PRO A 225 -19.22 -7.00 15.56
N LEU A 226 -18.57 -6.62 14.45
CA LEU A 226 -17.11 -6.52 14.35
C LEU A 226 -16.58 -5.14 14.84
N GLY A 227 -17.48 -4.25 15.24
CA GLY A 227 -17.15 -2.86 15.62
C GLY A 227 -16.82 -1.95 14.44
N VAL A 228 -17.09 -2.41 13.21
CA VAL A 228 -16.90 -1.64 11.97
C VAL A 228 -18.08 -0.69 11.79
N PHE A 229 -17.81 0.61 11.72
CA PHE A 229 -18.84 1.65 11.58
C PHE A 229 -18.97 2.18 10.15
N THR A 230 -17.95 2.03 9.33
CA THR A 230 -18.00 2.34 7.89
C THR A 230 -16.84 1.66 7.16
N VAL A 231 -16.78 1.83 5.84
CA VAL A 231 -15.69 1.35 4.99
C VAL A 231 -15.36 2.37 3.93
N ALA A 232 -14.08 2.47 3.59
CA ALA A 232 -13.64 3.13 2.38
C ALA A 232 -13.37 2.08 1.30
N ALA A 233 -13.74 2.38 0.06
CA ALA A 233 -13.35 1.56 -1.08
C ALA A 233 -12.54 2.41 -2.08
N ALA A 234 -11.55 1.78 -2.70
CA ALA A 234 -10.72 2.41 -3.73
C ALA A 234 -10.35 1.42 -4.83
N ALA A 235 -10.12 1.93 -6.04
CA ALA A 235 -9.59 1.15 -7.15
C ALA A 235 -8.43 1.90 -7.82
N ARG A 236 -7.53 1.16 -8.46
CA ARG A 236 -6.43 1.73 -9.23
C ARG A 236 -6.95 2.37 -10.51
N GLN A 237 -6.80 3.69 -10.62
CA GLN A 237 -7.14 4.46 -11.80
C GLN A 237 -5.87 4.89 -12.54
N PRO A 238 -5.70 4.51 -13.83
CA PRO A 238 -4.60 4.98 -14.64
C PRO A 238 -4.55 6.51 -14.68
N VAL A 239 -3.34 7.06 -14.62
CA VAL A 239 -3.11 8.49 -14.85
C VAL A 239 -2.72 8.66 -16.31
N GLU A 240 -3.39 9.57 -17.01
CA GLU A 240 -3.13 9.84 -18.42
C GLU A 240 -1.64 10.16 -18.67
N GLY A 241 -1.10 9.60 -19.76
CA GLY A 241 0.31 9.75 -20.12
C GLY A 241 1.30 8.96 -19.26
N ARG A 242 0.86 8.18 -18.27
CA ARG A 242 1.76 7.43 -17.37
C ARG A 242 1.62 5.92 -17.52
N LYS A 243 2.75 5.23 -17.64
CA LYS A 243 2.83 3.76 -17.62
C LYS A 243 2.99 3.26 -16.18
N SER A 244 1.86 3.13 -15.47
CA SER A 244 1.77 2.57 -14.11
C SER A 244 0.38 1.98 -13.86
N ALA A 245 0.18 1.30 -12.73
CA ALA A 245 -1.16 0.91 -12.28
C ALA A 245 -2.03 2.14 -11.90
N GLY A 246 -1.41 3.28 -11.62
CA GLY A 246 -2.08 4.54 -11.34
C GLY A 246 -2.43 4.75 -9.86
N VAL A 247 -3.27 5.76 -9.61
CA VAL A 247 -3.63 6.20 -8.26
C VAL A 247 -4.73 5.37 -7.63
N LEU A 248 -4.74 5.27 -6.31
CA LEU A 248 -5.91 4.78 -5.58
C LEU A 248 -6.98 5.86 -5.50
N ALA A 249 -8.05 5.66 -6.26
CA ALA A 249 -9.19 6.58 -6.31
C ALA A 249 -10.42 5.97 -5.62
N PRO A 250 -11.22 6.78 -4.90
CA PRO A 250 -12.43 6.33 -4.25
C PRO A 250 -13.37 5.58 -5.20
N THR A 251 -13.93 4.49 -4.71
CA THR A 251 -15.00 3.73 -5.37
C THR A 251 -16.24 3.83 -4.49
N PRO A 252 -17.42 4.15 -5.06
CA PRO A 252 -18.67 4.16 -4.30
C PRO A 252 -18.94 2.81 -3.64
N VAL A 253 -19.48 2.84 -2.42
CA VAL A 253 -19.91 1.67 -1.66
C VAL A 253 -21.41 1.78 -1.42
N THR A 254 -22.13 0.71 -1.74
CA THR A 254 -23.56 0.62 -1.45
C THR A 254 -23.75 -0.10 -0.12
N ILE A 255 -24.44 0.52 0.83
CA ILE A 255 -24.68 -0.07 2.16
C ILE A 255 -26.10 -0.63 2.21
N ASN A 256 -26.22 -1.96 2.30
CA ASN A 256 -27.48 -2.64 2.53
C ASN A 256 -27.68 -2.87 4.05
N GLY A 257 -28.91 -2.67 4.52
CA GLY A 257 -29.28 -2.78 5.94
C GLY A 257 -29.38 -1.42 6.64
N PRO A 258 -29.90 -1.37 7.88
CA PRO A 258 -30.04 -0.13 8.62
C PRO A 258 -28.66 0.52 8.77
N THR A 259 -28.54 1.77 8.32
CA THR A 259 -27.30 2.54 8.49
C THR A 259 -26.96 2.58 9.99
N PRO A 260 -25.74 2.21 10.41
CA PRO A 260 -25.36 2.35 11.80
C PRO A 260 -25.59 3.80 12.21
N THR A 261 -26.40 4.01 13.24
CA THR A 261 -26.66 5.35 13.78
C THR A 261 -25.32 6.00 14.11
N LYS A 262 -25.16 7.27 13.70
CA LYS A 262 -24.04 8.08 14.18
C LYS A 262 -24.06 8.07 15.72
N PRO A 263 -22.89 7.98 16.37
CA PRO A 263 -22.83 8.15 17.81
C PRO A 263 -23.31 9.54 18.23
#